data_AF-A0A8T9BUJ7-F1
#
_entry.id   AF-A0A8T9BUJ7-F1
#
_cell.length_a   1.000
_cell.length_b   1.000
_cell.length_c   1.000
_cell.angle_alpha   90.00
_cell.angle_beta   90.00
_cell.angle_gamma   90.00
#
_symmetry.space_group_name_H-M   'P 1'
#
loop_
_entity.id
_entity.type
_entity.pdbx_description
1 polymer ?
#
loop_
_entity_poly.entity_id
_entity_poly.type
_entity_poly.pdbx_seq_one_letter_code
_entity_poly.pdbx_strand_id
1 'polypeptide(L)'
;MSVPAIVSSLPASEGDIIHTEKAPVVVNVSPVPEAVVVKGTSPSGSPVEIPSLANFELEDHPIDAPSKIRVAIIGAGLSGITAGILLPVKVPGIDLTIFDKNADVGGTWFENTYPGVRCDIPANVYQATFEPKTQWIEEYAQGAEILDYWQGVARKYNVYKYLKLKHKILGNVWDEAQGKWNVEVENLETGEKSTEVFDVVITAIGRFNAWKLPEYPGIQDYKGHLRHASAWDPNFDPAGKTVAVIGNGASGLQLVPNLQKVVKHLDHYARSPTWIAGSFGGEGEGRRLEPNYYAAELLKTFEDPIVYHHFRKELESKFYRRFNTIFRNSKEN
;
A
#
# COMPACT_ATOMS: atom_id res chain seq x y z
N MET A 1 -34.11 9.22 23.85
CA MET A 1 -34.20 10.68 23.69
C MET A 1 -33.26 11.05 22.55
N SER A 2 -33.81 11.07 21.34
CA SER A 2 -33.09 11.36 20.10
C SER A 2 -33.31 12.82 19.72
N VAL A 3 -32.25 13.53 19.37
CA VAL A 3 -32.34 14.84 18.72
C VAL A 3 -32.38 14.59 17.21
N PRO A 4 -33.38 15.10 16.46
CA PRO A 4 -33.38 14.99 15.02
C PRO A 4 -32.51 16.09 14.40
N ALA A 5 -31.68 15.72 13.44
CA ALA A 5 -30.98 16.67 12.57
C ALA A 5 -31.96 17.14 11.48
N ILE A 6 -32.23 18.44 11.44
CA ILE A 6 -33.01 19.09 10.38
C ILE A 6 -32.04 19.41 9.24
N VAL A 7 -32.22 18.76 8.10
CA VAL A 7 -31.57 19.12 6.83
C VAL A 7 -32.47 20.17 6.17
N SER A 8 -32.01 21.42 6.13
CA SER A 8 -32.61 22.48 5.34
C SER A 8 -31.97 22.49 3.95
N SER A 9 -32.74 22.12 2.93
CA SER A 9 -32.40 22.30 1.53
C SER A 9 -32.81 23.72 1.10
N LEU A 10 -31.83 24.59 0.85
CA LEU A 10 -32.05 25.85 0.13
C LEU A 10 -31.88 25.59 -1.38
N PRO A 11 -32.72 26.16 -2.25
CA PRO A 11 -32.57 26.05 -3.69
C PRO A 11 -31.37 26.89 -4.15
N ALA A 12 -30.60 26.34 -5.09
CA ALA A 12 -29.53 27.06 -5.78
C ALA A 12 -30.15 28.18 -6.64
N SER A 13 -29.82 29.44 -6.34
CA SER A 13 -29.97 30.54 -7.29
C SER A 13 -28.73 30.59 -8.17
N GLU A 14 -28.90 30.42 -9.47
CA GLU A 14 -27.88 30.76 -10.47
C GLU A 14 -27.58 32.26 -10.36
N GLY A 15 -26.44 32.58 -9.76
CA GLY A 15 -25.84 33.90 -9.79
C GLY A 15 -24.51 33.79 -10.51
N ASP A 16 -24.40 34.45 -11.65
CA ASP A 16 -23.18 34.55 -12.44
C ASP A 16 -22.02 35.07 -11.57
N ILE A 17 -21.05 34.20 -11.29
CA ILE A 17 -19.77 34.60 -10.68
C ILE A 17 -18.94 35.22 -11.80
N ILE A 18 -19.01 36.54 -11.92
CA ILE A 18 -18.10 37.30 -12.78
C ILE A 18 -16.70 37.22 -12.16
N HIS A 19 -15.84 36.35 -12.72
CA HIS A 19 -14.39 36.41 -12.49
C HIS A 19 -13.86 37.71 -13.09
N THR A 20 -13.81 38.77 -12.28
CA THR A 20 -12.97 39.93 -12.59
C THR A 20 -11.56 39.62 -12.14
N GLU A 21 -10.68 39.33 -13.08
CA GLU A 21 -9.23 39.35 -12.87
C GLU A 21 -8.86 40.77 -12.40
N LYS A 22 -8.68 40.96 -11.09
CA LYS A 22 -8.09 42.20 -10.58
C LYS A 22 -6.63 42.21 -11.01
N ALA A 23 -6.26 43.22 -11.79
CA ALA A 23 -4.86 43.50 -12.11
C ALA A 23 -4.02 43.51 -10.82
N PRO A 24 -2.80 42.93 -10.84
CA PRO A 24 -1.95 42.88 -9.66
C PRO A 24 -1.68 44.30 -9.16
N VAL A 25 -1.90 44.53 -7.87
CA VAL A 25 -1.54 45.77 -7.20
C VAL A 25 -0.01 45.75 -7.06
N VAL A 26 0.68 46.51 -7.91
CA VAL A 26 2.12 46.73 -7.79
C VAL A 26 2.35 47.62 -6.57
N VAL A 27 2.67 47.01 -5.43
CA VAL A 27 3.20 47.73 -4.27
C VAL A 27 4.68 47.94 -4.52
N ASN A 28 5.06 49.15 -4.92
CA ASN A 28 6.47 49.54 -4.96
C ASN A 28 7.00 49.65 -3.53
N VAL A 29 7.64 48.58 -3.05
CA VAL A 29 8.44 48.63 -1.83
C VAL A 29 9.82 49.15 -2.22
N SER A 30 10.20 50.31 -1.70
CA SER A 30 11.56 50.83 -1.86
C SER A 30 12.59 49.79 -1.39
N PRO A 31 13.76 49.67 -2.04
CA PRO A 31 14.79 48.75 -1.60
C PRO A 31 15.16 49.04 -0.14
N VAL A 32 15.20 48.00 0.68
CA VAL A 32 15.71 48.09 2.05
C VAL A 32 17.17 48.56 1.95
N PRO A 33 17.57 49.62 2.66
CA PRO A 33 18.97 50.06 2.68
C PRO A 33 19.89 48.90 3.05
N GLU A 34 21.10 48.84 2.48
CA GLU A 34 22.15 47.90 2.88
C GLU A 34 22.33 47.90 4.41
N ALA A 35 22.63 46.71 4.94
CA ALA A 35 22.69 46.38 6.35
C ALA A 35 23.30 47.49 7.22
N VAL A 36 22.46 48.13 8.05
CA VAL A 36 22.93 48.98 9.14
C VAL A 36 23.15 48.10 10.35
N VAL A 37 24.40 47.96 10.79
CA VAL A 37 24.72 47.43 12.11
C VAL A 37 24.21 48.43 13.15
N VAL A 38 23.00 48.20 13.68
CA VAL A 38 22.48 49.02 14.78
C VAL A 38 23.14 48.55 16.07
N LYS A 39 24.14 49.29 16.55
CA LYS A 39 24.70 49.10 17.89
C LYS A 39 23.69 49.54 18.93
N GLY A 40 22.85 48.61 19.39
CA GLY A 40 21.99 48.80 20.56
C GLY A 40 22.69 48.34 21.83
N THR A 41 22.62 49.13 22.91
CA THR A 41 23.02 48.71 24.25
C THR A 41 21.83 48.08 24.98
N SER A 42 21.99 46.85 25.44
CA SER A 42 21.10 46.25 26.47
C SER A 42 21.14 47.11 27.75
N PRO A 43 20.10 47.09 28.62
CA PRO A 43 20.14 47.68 29.96
C PRO A 43 21.36 47.25 30.80
N SER A 44 22.02 46.15 30.45
CA SER A 44 23.24 45.63 31.09
C SER A 44 24.56 46.05 30.42
N GLY A 45 24.54 46.94 29.41
CA GLY A 45 25.76 47.47 28.77
C GLY A 45 26.53 46.48 27.88
N SER A 46 26.02 45.26 27.68
CA SER A 46 26.61 44.28 26.76
C SER A 46 26.14 44.55 25.32
N PRO A 47 27.03 44.51 24.31
CA PRO A 47 26.63 44.56 22.91
C PRO A 47 25.75 43.35 22.59
N VAL A 48 24.54 43.59 22.08
CA VAL A 48 23.69 42.52 21.55
C VAL A 48 23.88 42.51 20.03
N GLU A 49 24.48 41.45 19.51
CA GLU A 49 24.42 41.19 18.07
C GLU A 49 23.00 40.76 17.73
N ILE A 50 22.25 41.67 17.11
CA ILE A 50 20.99 41.32 16.45
C ILE A 50 21.42 40.62 15.15
N PRO A 51 21.07 39.34 14.94
CA PRO A 51 21.33 38.68 13.67
C PRO A 51 20.77 39.58 12.58
N SER A 52 21.61 40.00 11.63
CA SER A 52 21.15 40.71 10.44
C SER A 52 20.00 39.88 9.87
N LEU A 53 18.82 40.50 9.75
CA LEU A 53 17.58 39.92 9.20
C LEU A 53 17.90 38.67 8.39
N ALA A 54 17.77 37.49 9.01
CA ALA A 54 17.86 36.23 8.30
C ALA A 54 17.00 36.39 7.05
N ASN A 55 17.55 36.21 5.84
CA ASN A 55 16.91 36.46 4.54
C ASN A 55 15.40 36.18 4.57
N PHE A 56 14.62 37.15 5.04
CA PHE A 56 13.22 36.99 5.35
C PHE A 56 12.51 37.66 4.20
N GLU A 57 12.22 36.85 3.19
CA GLU A 57 11.40 37.27 2.07
C GLU A 57 9.94 37.13 2.52
N LEU A 58 9.19 38.23 2.39
CA LEU A 58 7.74 38.20 2.58
C LEU A 58 7.14 37.34 1.49
N GLU A 59 6.56 36.21 1.87
CA GLU A 59 5.87 35.31 0.94
C GLU A 59 4.59 35.99 0.42
N ASP A 60 4.47 36.13 -0.91
CA ASP A 60 3.30 36.73 -1.56
C ASP A 60 2.22 35.68 -1.85
N HIS A 61 1.65 35.11 -0.79
CA HIS A 61 0.47 34.25 -0.89
C HIS A 61 -0.48 34.43 0.31
N PRO A 62 -1.78 34.11 0.15
CA PRO A 62 -2.71 34.10 1.27
C PRO A 62 -2.22 33.16 2.38
N ILE A 63 -2.43 33.56 3.65
CA ILE A 63 -2.07 32.72 4.80
C ILE A 63 -2.78 31.35 4.80
N ASP A 64 -3.97 31.29 4.18
CA ASP A 64 -4.77 30.07 4.04
C ASP A 64 -4.46 29.29 2.76
N ALA A 65 -3.52 29.76 1.93
CA ALA A 65 -3.09 29.03 0.76
C ALA A 65 -2.31 27.77 1.21
N PRO A 66 -2.79 26.56 0.88
CA PRO A 66 -2.11 25.35 1.31
C PRO A 66 -0.75 25.27 0.62
N SER A 67 0.30 25.04 1.41
CA SER A 67 1.61 24.72 0.87
C SER A 67 1.55 23.41 0.10
N LYS A 68 2.28 23.32 -1.02
CA LYS A 68 2.33 22.11 -1.83
C LYS A 68 3.13 21.03 -1.08
N ILE A 69 2.44 20.06 -0.50
CA ILE A 69 3.06 18.95 0.24
C ILE A 69 3.46 17.85 -0.74
N ARG A 70 4.77 17.55 -0.79
CA ARG A 70 5.36 16.42 -1.52
C ARG A 70 5.43 15.18 -0.65
N VAL A 71 4.81 14.10 -1.11
CA VAL A 71 4.72 12.85 -0.37
C VAL A 71 5.27 11.70 -1.18
N ALA A 72 6.22 10.96 -0.60
CA ALA A 72 6.69 9.70 -1.12
C ALA A 72 5.96 8.53 -0.44
N ILE A 73 5.38 7.64 -1.23
CA ILE A 73 4.91 6.33 -0.77
C ILE A 73 5.90 5.29 -1.28
N ILE A 74 6.39 4.43 -0.39
CA ILE A 74 7.31 3.36 -0.72
C ILE A 74 6.54 2.03 -0.75
N GLY A 75 6.26 1.54 -1.95
CA GLY A 75 5.52 0.31 -2.23
C GLY A 75 4.16 0.57 -2.89
N ALA A 76 3.92 -0.08 -4.02
CA ALA A 76 2.68 -0.09 -4.80
C ALA A 76 1.90 -1.41 -4.66
N GLY A 77 1.95 -2.00 -3.46
CA GLY A 77 1.00 -3.03 -3.03
C GLY A 77 -0.36 -2.42 -2.66
N LEU A 78 -1.23 -3.21 -2.02
CA LEU A 78 -2.57 -2.79 -1.60
C LEU A 78 -2.60 -1.46 -0.84
N SER A 79 -1.68 -1.29 0.11
CA SER A 79 -1.56 -0.05 0.89
C SER A 79 -1.16 1.15 0.03
N GLY A 80 -0.24 0.97 -0.92
CA GLY A 80 0.18 2.03 -1.84
C GLY A 80 -0.91 2.42 -2.82
N ILE A 81 -1.59 1.43 -3.40
CA ILE A 81 -2.76 1.66 -4.28
C ILE A 81 -3.82 2.44 -3.51
N THR A 82 -4.19 1.99 -2.31
CA THR A 82 -5.21 2.65 -1.50
C THR A 82 -4.82 4.08 -1.12
N ALA A 83 -3.55 4.32 -0.77
CA ALA A 83 -3.05 5.65 -0.47
C ALA A 83 -3.07 6.56 -1.71
N GLY A 84 -2.72 6.04 -2.89
CA GLY A 84 -2.83 6.74 -4.18
C GLY A 84 -4.26 7.16 -4.54
N ILE A 85 -5.27 6.44 -4.04
CA ILE A 85 -6.69 6.75 -4.26
C ILE A 85 -7.20 7.75 -3.22
N LEU A 86 -6.92 7.50 -1.94
CA LEU A 86 -7.57 8.22 -0.84
C LEU A 86 -6.86 9.52 -0.46
N LEU A 87 -5.53 9.60 -0.55
CA LEU A 87 -4.80 10.80 -0.13
C LEU A 87 -5.13 12.02 -1.00
N PRO A 88 -5.18 11.94 -2.35
CA PRO A 88 -5.52 13.10 -3.17
C PRO A 88 -6.92 13.67 -2.90
N VAL A 89 -7.87 12.82 -2.50
CA VAL A 89 -9.23 13.25 -2.12
C VAL A 89 -9.25 13.94 -0.76
N LYS A 90 -8.42 13.46 0.18
CA LYS A 90 -8.35 13.98 1.55
C LYS A 90 -7.46 15.22 1.69
N VAL A 91 -6.47 15.35 0.82
CA VAL A 91 -5.47 16.43 0.81
C VAL A 91 -5.41 17.00 -0.62
N PRO A 92 -6.34 17.90 -1.00
CA PRO A 92 -6.31 18.54 -2.31
C PRO A 92 -4.97 19.24 -2.55
N GLY A 93 -4.40 19.04 -3.74
CA GLY A 93 -3.12 19.65 -4.12
C GLY A 93 -1.86 18.88 -3.67
N ILE A 94 -2.00 17.71 -3.04
CA ILE A 94 -0.88 16.84 -2.68
C ILE A 94 -0.07 16.43 -3.92
N ASP A 95 1.25 16.54 -3.82
CA ASP A 95 2.20 16.09 -4.83
C ASP A 95 2.70 14.69 -4.46
N LEU A 96 2.05 13.69 -5.01
CA LEU A 96 2.22 12.30 -4.62
C LEU A 96 3.11 11.55 -5.60
N THR A 97 4.14 10.88 -5.07
CA THR A 97 4.95 9.91 -5.82
C THR A 97 4.92 8.56 -5.12
N ILE A 98 4.64 7.50 -5.86
CA ILE A 98 4.59 6.12 -5.36
C ILE A 98 5.71 5.32 -6.03
N PHE A 99 6.68 4.87 -5.26
CA PHE A 99 7.80 4.07 -5.76
C PHE A 99 7.54 2.57 -5.58
N ASP A 100 7.86 1.76 -6.57
CA ASP A 100 7.95 0.30 -6.40
C ASP A 100 9.08 -0.27 -7.25
N LYS A 101 9.76 -1.28 -6.71
CA LYS A 101 10.81 -2.03 -7.43
C LYS A 101 10.22 -2.91 -8.54
N ASN A 102 8.96 -3.30 -8.42
CA ASN A 102 8.28 -4.16 -9.36
C ASN A 102 7.92 -3.41 -10.64
N ALA A 103 7.69 -4.17 -11.70
CA ALA A 103 7.32 -3.62 -13.01
C ALA A 103 5.84 -3.22 -13.10
N ASP A 104 5.03 -3.55 -12.10
CA ASP A 104 3.62 -3.15 -11.99
C ASP A 104 3.18 -3.16 -10.51
N VAL A 105 1.97 -2.66 -10.26
CA VAL A 105 1.33 -2.66 -8.93
C VAL A 105 0.87 -4.07 -8.53
N GLY A 106 0.70 -4.27 -7.22
CA GLY A 106 0.13 -5.50 -6.65
C GLY A 106 0.89 -6.02 -5.44
N GLY A 107 2.16 -5.64 -5.28
CA GLY A 107 2.98 -6.00 -4.12
C GLY A 107 3.08 -7.52 -3.94
N THR A 108 2.61 -8.05 -2.81
CA THR A 108 2.60 -9.49 -2.52
C THR A 108 2.03 -10.33 -3.67
N TRP A 109 0.94 -9.88 -4.30
CA TRP A 109 0.27 -10.63 -5.36
C TRP A 109 0.97 -10.53 -6.71
N PHE A 110 1.83 -9.53 -6.89
CA PHE A 110 2.71 -9.42 -8.04
C PHE A 110 3.92 -10.37 -7.89
N GLU A 111 4.53 -10.43 -6.70
CA GLU A 111 5.75 -11.23 -6.46
C GLU A 111 5.47 -12.73 -6.29
N ASN A 112 4.35 -13.11 -5.67
CA ASN A 112 4.07 -14.49 -5.32
C ASN A 112 3.18 -15.15 -6.38
N THR A 113 3.82 -15.85 -7.32
CA THR A 113 3.17 -16.54 -8.45
C THR A 113 3.37 -18.06 -8.42
N TYR A 114 3.76 -18.60 -7.26
CA TYR A 114 4.00 -20.04 -7.11
C TYR A 114 2.70 -20.87 -7.20
N PRO A 115 2.78 -22.16 -7.57
CA PRO A 115 1.61 -23.02 -7.71
C PRO A 115 0.78 -23.10 -6.43
N GLY A 116 -0.51 -22.78 -6.55
CA GLY A 116 -1.46 -22.84 -5.43
C GLY A 116 -1.54 -21.59 -4.56
N VAL A 117 -0.81 -20.52 -4.89
CA VAL A 117 -0.87 -19.25 -4.14
C VAL A 117 -2.30 -18.70 -4.05
N ARG A 118 -2.81 -18.57 -2.82
CA ARG A 118 -4.19 -18.16 -2.51
C ARG A 118 -4.25 -17.33 -1.22
N CYS A 119 -5.29 -16.51 -1.10
CA CYS A 119 -5.59 -15.83 0.15
C CYS A 119 -6.19 -16.81 1.17
N ASP A 120 -5.84 -16.65 2.44
CA ASP A 120 -6.38 -17.42 3.57
C ASP A 120 -7.60 -16.76 4.24
N ILE A 121 -8.02 -15.61 3.69
CA ILE A 121 -9.20 -14.82 4.02
C ILE A 121 -10.15 -14.82 2.81
N PRO A 122 -11.48 -14.87 3.01
CA PRO A 122 -12.42 -14.77 1.90
C PRO A 122 -12.20 -13.51 1.06
N ALA A 123 -12.23 -13.64 -0.26
CA ALA A 123 -11.92 -12.55 -1.20
C ALA A 123 -12.85 -11.35 -1.03
N ASN A 124 -14.13 -11.60 -0.69
CA ASN A 124 -15.12 -10.57 -0.39
C ASN A 124 -14.79 -9.73 0.85
N VAL A 125 -13.92 -10.24 1.75
CA VAL A 125 -13.40 -9.55 2.93
C VAL A 125 -12.04 -8.90 2.63
N TYR A 126 -11.24 -9.50 1.74
CA TYR A 126 -9.87 -9.07 1.38
C TYR A 126 -9.81 -7.99 0.26
N GLN A 127 -10.94 -7.50 -0.21
CA GLN A 127 -11.06 -6.44 -1.21
C GLN A 127 -11.14 -5.03 -0.61
N ALA A 128 -11.03 -3.98 -1.42
CA ALA A 128 -11.25 -2.61 -0.97
C ALA A 128 -12.71 -2.40 -0.55
N THR A 129 -12.91 -1.74 0.60
CA THR A 129 -14.26 -1.50 1.14
C THR A 129 -15.12 -0.61 0.23
N PHE A 130 -14.47 0.29 -0.52
CA PHE A 130 -15.08 1.24 -1.46
C PHE A 130 -15.19 0.72 -2.90
N GLU A 131 -14.60 -0.44 -3.23
CA GLU A 131 -14.65 -1.01 -4.57
C GLU A 131 -14.98 -2.51 -4.53
N PRO A 132 -16.23 -2.88 -4.21
CA PRO A 132 -16.64 -4.28 -4.15
C PRO A 132 -16.59 -4.99 -5.52
N LYS A 133 -16.00 -6.19 -5.56
CA LYS A 133 -16.10 -7.16 -6.67
C LYS A 133 -17.12 -8.23 -6.32
N THR A 134 -18.20 -8.31 -7.11
CA THR A 134 -19.31 -9.24 -6.85
C THR A 134 -19.06 -10.65 -7.42
N GLN A 135 -18.20 -10.74 -8.44
CA GLN A 135 -17.96 -11.97 -9.20
C GLN A 135 -16.57 -12.57 -8.86
N TRP A 136 -16.36 -12.96 -7.62
CA TRP A 136 -15.20 -13.79 -7.24
C TRP A 136 -15.46 -15.23 -7.68
N ILE A 137 -14.45 -15.91 -8.25
CA ILE A 137 -14.61 -17.29 -8.74
C ILE A 137 -14.80 -18.25 -7.57
N GLU A 138 -14.02 -18.04 -6.51
CA GLU A 138 -13.95 -18.89 -5.33
C GLU A 138 -13.78 -18.04 -4.07
N GLU A 139 -14.21 -18.57 -2.93
CA GLU A 139 -14.17 -17.89 -1.64
C GLU A 139 -12.74 -17.49 -1.27
N TYR A 140 -11.80 -18.43 -1.37
CA TYR A 140 -10.36 -18.21 -1.12
C TYR A 140 -9.61 -18.01 -2.44
N ALA A 141 -9.72 -16.80 -2.97
CA ALA A 141 -9.25 -16.45 -4.30
C ALA A 141 -7.75 -16.73 -4.52
N GLN A 142 -7.45 -17.21 -5.71
CA GLN A 142 -6.08 -17.32 -6.24
C GLN A 142 -5.40 -15.96 -6.35
N GLY A 143 -4.08 -15.98 -6.20
CA GLY A 143 -3.27 -14.76 -6.26
C GLY A 143 -3.43 -13.97 -7.56
N ALA A 144 -3.59 -14.65 -8.70
CA ALA A 144 -3.80 -14.00 -9.99
C ALA A 144 -5.12 -13.21 -10.06
N GLU A 145 -6.21 -13.73 -9.50
CA GLU A 145 -7.51 -13.03 -9.48
C GLU A 145 -7.46 -11.81 -8.55
N ILE A 146 -6.75 -11.91 -7.43
CA ILE A 146 -6.53 -10.80 -6.51
C ILE A 146 -5.65 -9.73 -7.16
N LEU A 147 -4.59 -10.14 -7.86
CA LEU A 147 -3.72 -9.22 -8.61
C LEU A 147 -4.52 -8.46 -9.66
N ASP A 148 -5.30 -9.16 -10.49
CA ASP A 148 -6.14 -8.54 -11.52
C ASP A 148 -7.12 -7.53 -10.92
N TYR A 149 -7.80 -7.90 -9.82
CA TYR A 149 -8.68 -6.99 -9.10
C TYR A 149 -7.95 -5.70 -8.70
N TRP A 150 -6.82 -5.79 -7.98
CA TRP A 150 -6.11 -4.60 -7.48
C TRP A 150 -5.48 -3.77 -8.59
N GLN A 151 -4.99 -4.39 -9.65
CA GLN A 151 -4.53 -3.66 -10.84
C GLN A 151 -5.69 -2.95 -11.55
N GLY A 152 -6.86 -3.58 -11.61
CA GLY A 152 -8.10 -2.99 -12.11
C GLY A 152 -8.53 -1.77 -11.30
N VAL A 153 -8.51 -1.88 -9.96
CA VAL A 153 -8.77 -0.75 -9.05
C VAL A 153 -7.77 0.38 -9.29
N ALA A 154 -6.47 0.09 -9.36
CA ALA A 154 -5.44 1.09 -9.62
C ALA A 154 -5.64 1.81 -10.96
N ARG A 155 -6.06 1.10 -12.02
CA ARG A 155 -6.41 1.68 -13.32
C ARG A 155 -7.66 2.56 -13.22
N LYS A 156 -8.74 2.06 -12.61
CA LYS A 156 -10.03 2.76 -12.45
C LYS A 156 -9.87 4.12 -11.80
N TYR A 157 -9.03 4.22 -10.78
CA TYR A 157 -8.80 5.45 -10.03
C TYR A 157 -7.57 6.24 -10.50
N ASN A 158 -6.99 5.86 -11.64
CA ASN A 158 -5.84 6.53 -12.25
C ASN A 158 -4.65 6.70 -11.29
N VAL A 159 -4.34 5.66 -10.51
CA VAL A 159 -3.20 5.64 -9.57
C VAL A 159 -1.87 5.64 -10.34
N TYR A 160 -1.87 5.10 -11.57
CA TYR A 160 -0.66 4.97 -12.40
C TYR A 160 0.05 6.29 -12.67
N LYS A 161 -0.67 7.42 -12.68
CA LYS A 161 -0.07 8.75 -12.85
C LYS A 161 0.91 9.15 -11.73
N TYR A 162 0.82 8.49 -10.56
CA TYR A 162 1.70 8.74 -9.42
C TYR A 162 2.89 7.77 -9.35
N LEU A 163 2.91 6.73 -10.19
CA LEU A 163 3.86 5.63 -10.03
C LEU A 163 5.21 5.92 -10.66
N LYS A 164 6.26 5.59 -9.91
CA LYS A 164 7.61 5.32 -10.41
C LYS A 164 7.90 3.82 -10.20
N LEU A 165 7.53 3.01 -11.18
CA LEU A 165 7.78 1.56 -11.19
C LEU A 165 9.23 1.27 -11.58
N LYS A 166 9.73 0.08 -11.24
CA LYS A 166 11.15 -0.28 -11.38
C LYS A 166 12.10 0.73 -10.71
N HIS A 167 11.63 1.39 -9.65
CA HIS A 167 12.43 2.29 -8.82
C HIS A 167 12.50 1.73 -7.40
N LYS A 168 13.69 1.35 -6.97
CA LYS A 168 13.93 0.79 -5.65
C LYS A 168 14.39 1.88 -4.70
N ILE A 169 13.73 2.01 -3.56
CA ILE A 169 14.22 2.88 -2.49
C ILE A 169 15.33 2.17 -1.73
N LEU A 170 16.48 2.81 -1.62
CA LEU A 170 17.66 2.30 -0.91
C LEU A 170 17.66 2.74 0.55
N GLY A 171 17.19 3.95 0.82
CA GLY A 171 17.14 4.53 2.16
C GLY A 171 16.37 5.84 2.16
N ASN A 172 16.02 6.31 3.36
CA ASN A 172 15.52 7.66 3.60
C ASN A 172 16.13 8.20 4.88
N VAL A 173 16.54 9.47 4.86
CA VAL A 173 17.19 10.15 5.99
C VAL A 173 16.50 11.50 6.19
N TRP A 174 16.16 11.79 7.44
CA TRP A 174 15.62 13.09 7.82
C TRP A 174 16.73 14.14 7.87
N ASP A 175 16.53 15.25 7.19
CA ASP A 175 17.37 16.43 7.23
C ASP A 175 16.73 17.46 8.17
N GLU A 176 17.28 17.58 9.38
CA GLU A 176 16.80 18.51 10.41
C GLU A 176 16.92 19.98 9.99
N ALA A 177 17.92 20.33 9.18
CA ALA A 177 18.13 21.72 8.76
C ALA A 177 17.08 22.16 7.74
N GLN A 178 16.65 21.24 6.88
CA GLN A 178 15.61 21.51 5.88
C GLN A 178 14.20 21.16 6.36
N GLY A 179 14.09 20.32 7.40
CA GLY A 179 12.83 19.73 7.82
C GLY A 179 12.21 18.85 6.72
N LYS A 180 13.02 18.09 5.99
CA LYS A 180 12.62 17.25 4.85
C LYS A 180 13.24 15.85 4.93
N TRP A 181 12.67 14.92 4.17
CA TRP A 181 13.24 13.61 3.92
C TRP A 181 14.03 13.58 2.62
N ASN A 182 15.29 13.16 2.71
CA ASN A 182 16.12 12.79 1.56
C ASN A 182 15.93 11.30 1.29
N VAL A 183 15.37 10.95 0.14
CA VAL A 183 15.05 9.57 -0.26
C VAL A 183 15.98 9.14 -1.38
N GLU A 184 16.78 8.10 -1.14
CA GLU A 184 17.68 7.52 -2.13
C GLU A 184 16.92 6.52 -3.02
N VAL A 185 16.95 6.76 -4.32
CA VAL A 185 16.22 6.01 -5.34
C VAL A 185 17.21 5.39 -6.32
N GLU A 186 17.02 4.13 -6.66
CA GLU A 186 17.72 3.42 -7.74
C GLU A 186 16.72 3.07 -8.85
N ASN A 187 16.94 3.59 -10.06
CA ASN A 187 16.23 3.13 -11.24
C ASN A 187 16.82 1.77 -11.67
N LEU A 188 16.01 0.71 -11.60
CA LEU A 188 16.45 -0.65 -11.87
C LEU A 188 16.63 -0.96 -13.37
N GLU A 189 16.14 -0.10 -14.26
CA GLU A 189 16.37 -0.24 -15.70
C GLU A 189 17.71 0.37 -16.13
N THR A 190 18.06 1.54 -15.59
CA THR A 190 19.28 2.26 -15.97
C THR A 190 20.45 2.05 -15.00
N GLY A 191 20.17 1.61 -13.76
CA GLY A 191 21.15 1.56 -12.68
C GLY A 191 21.47 2.94 -12.07
N GLU A 192 20.80 4.00 -12.52
CA GLU A 192 21.02 5.36 -12.02
C GLU A 192 20.53 5.49 -10.57
N LYS A 193 21.31 6.17 -9.75
CA LYS A 193 20.97 6.50 -8.37
C LYS A 193 20.80 8.00 -8.22
N SER A 194 19.73 8.40 -7.55
CA SER A 194 19.42 9.81 -7.28
C SER A 194 18.85 9.97 -5.87
N THR A 195 18.88 11.21 -5.38
CA THR A 195 18.25 11.58 -4.11
C THR A 195 17.10 12.53 -4.41
N GLU A 196 15.90 12.17 -3.95
CA GLU A 196 14.69 12.98 -4.09
C GLU A 196 14.24 13.49 -2.71
N VAL A 197 13.80 14.74 -2.64
CA VAL A 197 13.40 15.41 -1.39
C VAL A 197 11.88 15.41 -1.23
N PHE A 198 11.38 15.04 -0.05
CA PHE A 198 9.95 14.97 0.27
C PHE A 198 9.64 15.57 1.65
N ASP A 199 8.41 16.06 1.82
CA ASP A 199 7.91 16.52 3.12
C ASP A 199 7.50 15.33 4.00
N VAL A 200 6.91 14.30 3.39
CA VAL A 200 6.38 13.13 4.08
C VAL A 200 6.81 11.86 3.35
N VAL A 201 7.23 10.85 4.13
CA VAL A 201 7.50 9.50 3.63
C VAL A 201 6.55 8.51 4.31
N ILE A 202 5.82 7.74 3.50
CA ILE A 202 4.90 6.69 3.97
C ILE A 202 5.44 5.33 3.52
N THR A 203 5.79 4.48 4.48
CA THR A 203 6.29 3.13 4.21
C THR A 203 5.12 2.16 4.00
N ALA A 204 4.84 1.85 2.73
CA ALA A 204 3.89 0.82 2.29
C ALA A 204 4.61 -0.46 1.81
N ILE A 205 5.77 -0.76 2.40
CA ILE A 205 6.74 -1.75 1.92
C ILE A 205 6.27 -3.21 2.04
N GLY A 206 5.25 -3.48 2.85
CA GLY A 206 4.80 -4.84 3.14
C GLY A 206 5.76 -5.61 4.05
N ARG A 207 5.24 -6.63 4.74
CA ARG A 207 6.01 -7.38 5.76
C ARG A 207 6.79 -8.57 5.18
N PHE A 208 6.41 -9.05 4.00
CA PHE A 208 6.87 -10.34 3.44
C PHE A 208 7.39 -10.21 2.00
N ASN A 209 8.25 -9.22 1.72
CA ASN A 209 8.77 -8.92 0.37
C ASN A 209 10.30 -9.07 0.22
N ALA A 210 11.03 -9.28 1.31
CA ALA A 210 12.48 -9.41 1.36
C ALA A 210 12.87 -10.90 1.48
N TRP A 211 12.56 -11.67 0.44
CA TRP A 211 12.87 -13.10 0.42
C TRP A 211 14.38 -13.34 0.38
N LYS A 212 14.79 -14.49 0.94
CA LYS A 212 16.17 -14.97 0.86
C LYS A 212 16.20 -16.48 0.85
N LEU A 213 17.15 -17.06 0.12
CA LEU A 213 17.44 -18.47 0.26
C LEU A 213 18.10 -18.73 1.63
N PRO A 214 17.82 -19.86 2.28
CA PRO A 214 18.54 -20.27 3.48
C PRO A 214 20.03 -20.50 3.17
N GLU A 215 20.89 -20.17 4.13
CA GLU A 215 22.32 -20.42 4.04
C GLU A 215 22.60 -21.88 4.40
N TYR A 216 22.89 -22.71 3.38
CA TYR A 216 23.30 -24.11 3.57
C TYR A 216 24.73 -24.32 3.06
N PRO A 217 25.58 -25.04 3.82
CA PRO A 217 26.87 -25.49 3.31
C PRO A 217 26.71 -26.27 2.00
N GLY A 218 27.47 -25.89 0.98
CA GLY A 218 27.42 -26.54 -0.34
C GLY A 218 26.24 -26.14 -1.24
N ILE A 219 25.43 -25.13 -0.88
CA ILE A 219 24.30 -24.68 -1.72
C ILE A 219 24.74 -24.26 -3.14
N GLN A 220 25.96 -23.73 -3.27
CA GLN A 220 26.56 -23.31 -4.55
C GLN A 220 27.00 -24.50 -5.41
N ASP A 221 27.16 -25.69 -4.82
CA ASP A 221 27.55 -26.90 -5.53
C ASP A 221 26.35 -27.58 -6.20
N TYR A 222 25.13 -27.27 -5.76
CA TYR A 222 23.90 -27.83 -6.32
C TYR A 222 23.73 -27.41 -7.79
N LYS A 223 23.63 -28.40 -8.68
CA LYS A 223 23.51 -28.20 -10.14
C LYS A 223 22.06 -28.16 -10.65
N GLY A 224 21.09 -28.39 -9.76
CA GLY A 224 19.67 -28.29 -10.09
C GLY A 224 19.14 -26.87 -9.96
N HIS A 225 17.81 -26.74 -10.03
CA HIS A 225 17.15 -25.44 -9.89
C HIS A 225 16.92 -25.10 -8.42
N LEU A 226 17.43 -23.94 -7.97
CA LEU A 226 17.08 -23.35 -6.68
C LEU A 226 16.03 -22.26 -6.89
N ARG A 227 14.93 -22.35 -6.15
CA ARG A 227 13.79 -21.42 -6.25
C ARG A 227 13.30 -21.05 -4.84
N HIS A 228 12.99 -19.79 -4.63
CA HIS A 228 12.21 -19.34 -3.47
C HIS A 228 10.76 -19.12 -3.90
N ALA A 229 9.77 -19.45 -3.06
CA ALA A 229 8.35 -19.33 -3.42
C ALA A 229 7.97 -17.90 -3.85
N SER A 230 8.49 -16.88 -3.15
CA SER A 230 8.31 -15.46 -3.49
C SER A 230 9.17 -14.93 -4.65
N ALA A 231 9.88 -15.80 -5.35
CA ALA A 231 10.63 -15.50 -6.57
C ALA A 231 10.48 -16.66 -7.56
N TRP A 232 9.23 -17.07 -7.75
CA TRP A 232 8.88 -18.19 -8.61
C TRP A 232 9.11 -17.81 -10.08
N ASP A 233 9.60 -18.77 -10.87
CA ASP A 233 9.72 -18.62 -12.30
C ASP A 233 8.50 -19.24 -12.98
N PRO A 234 7.65 -18.44 -13.64
CA PRO A 234 6.44 -18.94 -14.27
C PRO A 234 6.72 -19.92 -15.42
N ASN A 235 7.94 -19.94 -15.97
CA ASN A 235 8.33 -20.84 -17.06
C ASN A 235 8.92 -22.16 -16.56
N PHE A 236 9.04 -22.36 -15.24
CA PHE A 236 9.55 -23.60 -14.69
C PHE A 236 8.50 -24.72 -14.80
N ASP A 237 8.83 -25.75 -15.59
CA ASP A 237 8.02 -26.98 -15.66
C ASP A 237 8.51 -28.00 -14.60
N PRO A 238 7.70 -28.30 -13.56
CA PRO A 238 8.04 -29.30 -12.55
C PRO A 238 7.79 -30.75 -13.02
N ALA A 239 7.15 -30.98 -14.17
CA ALA A 239 6.71 -32.30 -14.59
C ALA A 239 7.88 -33.30 -14.72
N GLY A 240 7.70 -34.50 -14.16
CA GLY A 240 8.69 -35.57 -14.23
C GLY A 240 9.98 -35.34 -13.42
N LYS A 241 10.11 -34.20 -12.72
CA LYS A 241 11.29 -33.88 -11.90
C LYS A 241 11.18 -34.46 -10.49
N THR A 242 12.32 -34.67 -9.85
CA THR A 242 12.41 -34.90 -8.40
C THR A 242 12.59 -33.56 -7.71
N VAL A 243 11.69 -33.21 -6.80
CA VAL A 243 11.64 -31.89 -6.17
C VAL A 243 11.72 -32.01 -4.65
N ALA A 244 12.59 -31.21 -4.04
CA ALA A 244 12.64 -31.02 -2.60
C ALA A 244 11.96 -29.69 -2.24
N VAL A 245 11.00 -29.71 -1.33
CA VAL A 245 10.39 -28.52 -0.74
C VAL A 245 10.89 -28.35 0.69
N ILE A 246 11.51 -27.22 1.00
CA ILE A 246 12.03 -26.91 2.34
C ILE A 246 11.11 -25.86 2.98
N GLY A 247 10.50 -26.23 4.10
CA GLY A 247 9.58 -25.39 4.86
C GLY A 247 8.12 -25.83 4.74
N ASN A 248 7.38 -25.65 5.83
CA ASN A 248 5.97 -26.05 5.97
C ASN A 248 5.09 -24.93 6.57
N GLY A 249 5.49 -23.67 6.40
CA GLY A 249 4.61 -22.52 6.64
C GLY A 249 3.52 -22.40 5.57
N ALA A 250 2.77 -21.30 5.57
CA ALA A 250 1.63 -21.09 4.66
C ALA A 250 1.97 -21.37 3.17
N SER A 251 3.08 -20.84 2.67
CA SER A 251 3.51 -21.10 1.28
C SER A 251 3.84 -22.57 1.03
N GLY A 252 4.50 -23.25 1.98
CA GLY A 252 4.78 -24.70 1.85
C GLY A 252 3.50 -25.53 1.84
N LEU A 253 2.53 -25.18 2.69
CA LEU A 253 1.21 -25.83 2.75
C LEU A 253 0.38 -25.65 1.48
N GLN A 254 0.61 -24.58 0.71
CA GLN A 254 -0.02 -24.38 -0.61
C GLN A 254 0.78 -25.05 -1.74
N LEU A 255 2.10 -24.95 -1.70
CA LEU A 255 3.00 -25.39 -2.78
C LEU A 255 3.14 -26.92 -2.85
N VAL A 256 3.32 -27.60 -1.72
CA VAL A 256 3.45 -29.07 -1.65
C VAL A 256 2.26 -29.81 -2.27
N PRO A 257 0.98 -29.54 -1.90
CA PRO A 257 -0.14 -30.28 -2.45
C PRO A 257 -0.41 -30.00 -3.93
N ASN A 258 0.08 -28.86 -4.45
CA ASN A 258 -0.02 -28.55 -5.88
C ASN A 258 1.14 -29.19 -6.68
N LEU A 259 2.36 -29.20 -6.14
CA LEU A 259 3.51 -29.83 -6.82
C LEU A 259 3.44 -31.35 -6.80
N GLN A 260 2.97 -31.99 -5.71
CA GLN A 260 2.94 -33.46 -5.61
C GLN A 260 2.14 -34.13 -6.74
N LYS A 261 1.19 -33.40 -7.35
CA LYS A 261 0.32 -33.89 -8.43
C LYS A 261 1.04 -34.02 -9.77
N VAL A 262 2.17 -33.32 -9.95
CA VAL A 262 2.84 -33.15 -11.25
C VAL A 262 4.30 -33.62 -11.27
N VAL A 263 4.99 -33.57 -10.13
CA VAL A 263 6.39 -34.02 -10.02
C VAL A 263 6.49 -35.55 -10.02
N LYS A 264 7.66 -36.09 -10.39
CA LYS A 264 7.94 -37.54 -10.31
C LYS A 264 8.06 -38.02 -8.86
N HIS A 265 8.72 -37.22 -8.02
CA HIS A 265 8.96 -37.51 -6.62
C HIS A 265 9.07 -36.19 -5.84
N LEU A 266 8.50 -36.14 -4.64
CA LEU A 266 8.54 -34.97 -3.77
C LEU A 266 9.08 -35.33 -2.39
N ASP A 267 10.17 -34.68 -1.98
CA ASP A 267 10.66 -34.71 -0.60
C ASP A 267 10.25 -33.41 0.12
N HIS A 268 9.52 -33.52 1.23
CA HIS A 268 9.09 -32.36 2.02
C HIS A 268 9.86 -32.30 3.35
N TYR A 269 10.67 -31.27 3.51
CA TYR A 269 11.48 -31.04 4.71
C TYR A 269 10.83 -30.00 5.61
N ALA A 270 10.28 -30.45 6.74
CA ALA A 270 9.68 -29.61 7.77
C ALA A 270 10.58 -29.56 9.02
N ARG A 271 11.12 -28.38 9.35
CA ARG A 271 11.95 -28.21 10.57
C ARG A 271 11.12 -28.28 11.85
N SER A 272 9.89 -27.79 11.82
CA SER A 272 9.02 -27.71 12.99
C SER A 272 7.58 -28.05 12.57
N PRO A 273 6.79 -28.71 13.43
CA PRO A 273 5.39 -28.96 13.12
C PRO A 273 4.62 -27.64 12.96
N THR A 274 3.65 -27.63 12.04
CA THR A 274 2.77 -26.47 11.80
C THR A 274 1.33 -26.88 12.08
N TRP A 275 0.61 -26.06 12.85
CA TRP A 275 -0.80 -26.27 13.13
C TRP A 275 -1.64 -25.85 11.92
N ILE A 276 -2.49 -26.76 11.45
CA ILE A 276 -3.45 -26.48 10.37
C ILE A 276 -4.82 -26.30 11.02
N ALA A 277 -5.30 -25.06 11.01
CA ALA A 277 -6.60 -24.70 11.55
C ALA A 277 -7.64 -24.52 10.43
N GLY A 278 -8.92 -24.67 10.81
CA GLY A 278 -10.06 -24.28 9.97
C GLY A 278 -10.08 -22.76 9.72
N SER A 279 -11.15 -22.26 9.09
CA SER A 279 -11.24 -20.83 8.82
C SER A 279 -11.27 -20.00 10.10
N PHE A 280 -10.62 -18.83 10.06
CA PHE A 280 -10.58 -17.85 11.14
C PHE A 280 -11.97 -17.32 11.52
N GLY A 281 -12.87 -17.12 10.55
CA GLY A 281 -14.21 -16.57 10.77
C GLY A 281 -15.30 -17.62 10.95
N GLY A 282 -14.96 -18.91 10.83
CA GLY A 282 -15.92 -20.02 10.92
C GLY A 282 -16.96 -20.02 9.78
N GLU A 283 -16.68 -19.37 8.66
CA GLU A 283 -17.57 -19.28 7.51
C GLU A 283 -17.55 -20.53 6.60
N GLY A 284 -18.65 -20.70 5.85
CA GLY A 284 -18.81 -21.71 4.83
C GLY A 284 -18.82 -23.14 5.36
N GLU A 285 -18.36 -24.06 4.53
CA GLU A 285 -18.13 -25.46 4.88
C GLU A 285 -16.70 -25.71 5.42
N GLY A 286 -16.00 -24.63 5.78
CA GLY A 286 -14.60 -24.63 6.20
C GLY A 286 -13.60 -24.72 5.03
N ARG A 287 -12.32 -24.83 5.37
CA ARG A 287 -11.24 -25.05 4.39
C ARG A 287 -11.27 -26.48 3.90
N ARG A 288 -11.31 -26.65 2.59
CA ARG A 288 -11.31 -27.95 1.90
C ARG A 288 -10.05 -28.12 1.05
N LEU A 289 -9.80 -29.35 0.63
CA LEU A 289 -8.72 -29.63 -0.33
C LEU A 289 -9.03 -29.04 -1.72
N GLU A 290 -10.29 -29.13 -2.12
CA GLU A 290 -10.80 -28.55 -3.37
C GLU A 290 -11.14 -27.08 -3.20
N PRO A 291 -11.12 -26.29 -4.29
CA PRO A 291 -11.52 -24.90 -4.23
C PRO A 291 -12.99 -24.71 -3.81
N ASN A 292 -13.24 -23.72 -2.94
CA ASN A 292 -14.57 -23.33 -2.52
C ASN A 292 -15.20 -22.41 -3.58
N TYR A 293 -15.68 -22.98 -4.69
CA TYR A 293 -16.37 -22.21 -5.73
C TYR A 293 -17.70 -21.63 -5.24
N TYR A 294 -18.01 -20.41 -5.66
CA TYR A 294 -19.35 -19.86 -5.47
C TYR A 294 -20.33 -20.51 -6.46
N ALA A 295 -21.50 -20.92 -5.97
CA ALA A 295 -22.58 -21.41 -6.82
C ALA A 295 -23.04 -20.30 -7.78
N ALA A 296 -23.32 -20.65 -9.05
CA ALA A 296 -23.72 -19.69 -10.08
C ALA A 296 -25.01 -18.94 -9.70
N GLU A 297 -25.93 -19.62 -9.03
CA GLU A 297 -27.18 -19.05 -8.53
C GLU A 297 -26.91 -17.98 -7.48
N LEU A 298 -25.94 -18.22 -6.58
CA LEU A 298 -25.53 -17.25 -5.57
C LEU A 298 -24.85 -16.03 -6.21
N LEU A 299 -23.92 -16.23 -7.15
CA LEU A 299 -23.25 -15.15 -7.87
C LEU A 299 -24.23 -14.25 -8.62
N LYS A 300 -25.30 -14.83 -9.17
CA LYS A 300 -26.40 -14.07 -9.79
C LYS A 300 -27.12 -13.18 -8.78
N THR A 301 -27.34 -13.63 -7.54
CA THR A 301 -27.93 -12.77 -6.51
C THR A 301 -27.03 -11.59 -6.13
N PHE A 302 -25.72 -11.70 -6.34
CA PHE A 302 -24.77 -10.62 -6.05
C PHE A 302 -24.77 -9.49 -7.09
N GLU A 303 -25.54 -9.63 -8.19
CA GLU A 303 -25.82 -8.51 -9.11
C GLU A 303 -26.70 -7.44 -8.45
N ASP A 304 -27.53 -7.82 -7.47
CA ASP A 304 -28.26 -6.87 -6.64
C ASP A 304 -27.31 -6.25 -5.58
N PRO A 305 -27.06 -4.92 -5.64
CA PRO A 305 -26.15 -4.26 -4.71
C PRO A 305 -26.58 -4.36 -3.24
N ILE A 306 -27.88 -4.43 -2.95
CA ILE A 306 -28.41 -4.54 -1.58
C ILE A 306 -28.13 -5.93 -1.04
N VAL A 307 -28.40 -6.96 -1.84
CA VAL A 307 -28.13 -8.36 -1.47
C VAL A 307 -26.63 -8.56 -1.24
N TYR A 308 -25.79 -8.10 -2.17
CA TYR A 308 -24.34 -8.21 -2.02
C TYR A 308 -23.81 -7.44 -0.81
N HIS A 309 -24.33 -6.23 -0.56
CA HIS A 309 -23.95 -5.45 0.61
C HIS A 309 -24.26 -6.19 1.91
N HIS A 310 -25.46 -6.77 2.02
CA HIS A 310 -25.86 -7.56 3.19
C HIS A 310 -24.97 -8.78 3.39
N PHE A 311 -24.77 -9.57 2.32
CA PHE A 311 -23.87 -10.72 2.33
C PHE A 311 -22.46 -10.34 2.81
N ARG A 312 -21.87 -9.30 2.20
CA ARG A 312 -20.54 -8.82 2.55
C ARG A 312 -20.49 -8.35 4.00
N LYS A 313 -21.48 -7.60 4.48
CA LYS A 313 -21.52 -7.11 5.87
C LYS A 313 -21.62 -8.24 6.89
N GLU A 314 -22.40 -9.27 6.60
CA GLU A 314 -22.48 -10.45 7.45
C GLU A 314 -21.12 -11.15 7.52
N LEU A 315 -20.48 -11.35 6.38
CA LEU A 315 -19.17 -12.00 6.30
C LEU A 315 -18.07 -11.16 6.99
N GLU A 316 -17.94 -9.88 6.64
CA GLU A 316 -17.02 -8.91 7.26
C GLU A 316 -17.17 -8.86 8.79
N SER A 317 -18.41 -8.98 9.30
CA SER A 317 -18.67 -8.91 10.74
C SER A 317 -17.96 -10.00 11.54
N LYS A 318 -17.71 -11.17 10.93
CA LYS A 318 -17.00 -12.30 11.55
C LYS A 318 -15.51 -12.01 11.74
N PHE A 319 -14.93 -11.18 10.87
CA PHE A 319 -13.51 -10.83 10.88
C PHE A 319 -13.22 -9.52 11.64
N TYR A 320 -14.09 -8.52 11.51
CA TYR A 320 -13.81 -7.16 11.99
C TYR A 320 -14.52 -6.76 13.28
N ARG A 321 -15.18 -7.68 14.00
CA ARG A 321 -15.85 -7.36 15.28
C ARG A 321 -15.23 -8.01 16.52
N ARG A 322 -14.28 -8.92 16.34
CA ARG A 322 -13.67 -9.68 17.45
C ARG A 322 -12.40 -9.02 18.00
N PHE A 323 -12.29 -7.69 17.94
CA PHE A 323 -11.08 -6.99 18.41
C PHE A 323 -10.75 -7.27 19.88
N ASN A 324 -11.76 -7.46 20.74
CA ASN A 324 -11.53 -7.77 22.15
C ASN A 324 -10.73 -9.06 22.35
N THR A 325 -10.89 -10.07 21.49
CA THR A 325 -10.18 -11.35 21.61
C THR A 325 -8.67 -11.24 21.33
N ILE A 326 -8.20 -10.08 20.85
CA ILE A 326 -6.77 -9.82 20.62
C ILE A 326 -6.07 -9.45 21.94
N PHE A 327 -6.80 -8.88 22.90
CA PHE A 327 -6.22 -8.48 24.19
C PHE A 327 -6.14 -9.67 25.14
N ARG A 328 -4.97 -9.88 25.74
CA ARG A 328 -4.77 -10.96 26.72
C ARG A 328 -5.68 -10.75 27.94
N ASN A 329 -6.38 -11.80 28.36
CA ASN A 329 -7.32 -11.81 29.49
C ASN A 329 -8.55 -10.89 29.30
N SER A 330 -9.00 -10.73 28.06
CA SER A 330 -10.30 -10.12 27.77
C SER A 330 -11.44 -11.02 28.30
N LYS A 331 -12.67 -10.51 28.37
CA LYS A 331 -13.82 -11.38 28.74
C LYS A 331 -14.07 -12.46 27.68
N GLU A 332 -13.57 -12.23 26.47
CA GLU A 332 -13.80 -13.03 25.28
C GLU A 332 -12.68 -14.07 25.02
N ASN A 333 -11.62 -14.15 25.85
CA ASN A 333 -10.56 -15.16 25.71
C ASN A 333 -10.00 -15.73 27.02
#